data_AF-A0A089M6R8-F1
#
_entry.id   AF-A0A089M6R8-F1
#
_cell.length_a   1.000
_cell.length_b   1.000
_cell.length_c   1.000
_cell.angle_alpha   90.00
_cell.angle_beta   90.00
_cell.angle_gamma   90.00
#
_symmetry.space_group_name_H-M   'P 1'
#
loop_
_entity.id
_entity.type
_entity.pdbx_description
1 polymer ?
#
loop_
_entity_poly.entity_id
_entity_poly.type
_entity_poly.pdbx_seq_one_letter_code
_entity_poly.pdbx_strand_id
1 'polypeptide(L)'
;MLKLTEILLNGNGEIASENSVFIPVDVVFRTYKVFTDVTIPGAGHALVKESPQEIANMILDYKLAMERYKASSVAAYLHHSQDGNNPYTPPLDQELIFGNLAGVDRFRKSTAREA
;
A
#
# COMPACT_ATOMS: atom_id res chain seq x y z
N MET A 1 -0.50 -1.02 0.62
CA MET A 1 -0.98 0.37 0.79
C MET A 1 -1.18 0.97 -0.58
N LEU A 2 -2.20 1.79 -0.75
CA LEU A 2 -2.50 2.52 -2.00
C LEU A 2 -2.11 3.98 -1.82
N LYS A 3 -1.51 4.56 -2.86
CA LYS A 3 -1.21 6.00 -2.89
C LYS A 3 -2.37 6.72 -3.57
N LEU A 4 -2.99 7.66 -2.86
CA LEU A 4 -4.04 8.56 -3.37
C LEU A 4 -3.60 10.02 -3.27
N THR A 5 -4.37 10.90 -3.89
CA THR A 5 -4.14 12.35 -3.91
C THR A 5 -5.11 13.02 -2.96
N GLU A 6 -4.66 13.28 -1.73
CA GLU A 6 -5.39 14.08 -0.75
C GLU A 6 -5.49 15.52 -1.23
N ILE A 7 -6.67 16.11 -1.06
CA ILE A 7 -6.95 17.49 -1.39
C ILE A 7 -7.43 18.26 -0.17
N LEU A 8 -6.90 19.47 0.00
CA LEU A 8 -7.44 20.45 0.95
C LEU A 8 -8.21 21.50 0.17
N LEU A 9 -9.41 21.86 0.64
CA LEU A 9 -10.23 22.89 0.02
C LEU A 9 -10.03 24.24 0.71
N ASN A 10 -10.02 25.32 -0.07
CA ASN A 10 -10.08 26.67 0.47
C ASN A 10 -11.51 27.02 0.93
N GLY A 11 -11.70 28.21 1.51
CA GLY A 11 -13.01 28.70 1.95
C GLY A 11 -14.06 28.85 0.83
N ASN A 12 -13.64 28.84 -0.43
CA ASN A 12 -14.50 28.93 -1.61
C ASN A 12 -14.83 27.53 -2.20
N GLY A 13 -14.30 26.45 -1.62
CA GLY A 13 -14.51 25.08 -2.10
C GLY A 13 -13.62 24.67 -3.28
N GLU A 14 -12.61 25.47 -3.62
CA GLU A 14 -11.60 25.14 -4.64
C GLU A 14 -10.41 24.41 -4.00
N ILE A 15 -9.64 23.66 -4.80
CA ILE A 15 -8.47 22.92 -4.32
C ILE A 15 -7.37 23.92 -3.94
N ALA A 16 -7.02 23.96 -2.66
CA ALA A 16 -5.93 24.77 -2.11
C ALA A 16 -4.58 24.06 -2.19
N SER A 17 -4.56 22.73 -2.02
CA SER A 17 -3.34 21.93 -2.11
C SER A 17 -3.65 20.47 -2.43
N GLU A 18 -2.67 19.79 -3.04
CA GLU A 18 -2.70 18.35 -3.30
C GLU A 18 -1.50 17.69 -2.61
N ASN A 19 -1.74 16.64 -1.82
CA ASN A 19 -0.71 15.87 -1.12
C ASN A 19 -0.85 14.38 -1.42
N SER A 20 0.25 13.65 -1.36
CA SER A 20 0.19 12.19 -1.45
C SER A 20 -0.19 11.59 -0.10
N VAL A 21 -1.24 10.78 -0.06
CA VAL A 21 -1.66 10.01 1.12
C VAL A 21 -1.57 8.52 0.84
N PHE A 22 -1.07 7.75 1.80
CA PHE A 22 -1.02 6.30 1.70
C PHE A 22 -2.09 5.68 2.58
N ILE A 23 -3.04 5.00 1.96
CA ILE A 23 -4.17 4.37 2.65
C ILE A 23 -4.03 2.85 2.63
N PRO A 24 -4.57 2.15 3.64
CA PRO A 24 -4.65 0.70 3.59
C PRO A 24 -5.75 0.27 2.59
N VAL A 25 -5.83 -1.02 2.29
CA VAL A 25 -6.74 -1.56 1.25
C VAL A 25 -8.13 -1.93 1.77
N ASP A 26 -8.32 -1.84 3.08
CA ASP A 26 -9.53 -2.11 3.85
C ASP A 26 -10.23 -0.81 4.30
N VAL A 27 -10.15 0.23 3.46
CA VAL A 27 -10.82 1.51 3.71
C VAL A 27 -12.28 1.51 3.28
N VAL A 28 -13.06 2.39 3.90
CA VAL A 28 -14.41 2.75 3.44
C VAL A 28 -14.34 4.10 2.75
N PHE A 29 -14.93 4.22 1.57
CA PHE A 29 -14.97 5.49 0.84
C PHE A 29 -16.37 5.78 0.30
N ARG A 30 -16.69 7.07 0.20
CA ARG A 30 -17.99 7.56 -0.28
C ARG A 30 -17.81 8.83 -1.09
N THR A 31 -18.72 9.08 -2.02
CA THR A 31 -18.74 10.34 -2.75
C THR A 31 -19.07 11.50 -1.79
N TYR A 32 -18.29 12.56 -1.85
CA TYR A 32 -18.53 13.82 -1.16
C TYR A 32 -18.42 14.98 -2.15
N LYS A 33 -19.58 15.52 -2.56
CA LYS A 33 -19.69 16.50 -3.65
C LYS A 33 -19.07 15.94 -4.95
N VAL A 34 -18.02 16.57 -5.47
CA VAL A 34 -17.26 16.16 -6.67
C VAL A 34 -16.00 15.36 -6.32
N PHE A 35 -15.76 15.10 -5.04
CA PHE A 35 -14.58 14.43 -4.51
C PHE A 35 -14.97 13.14 -3.78
N THR A 36 -13.98 12.42 -3.27
CA THR A 36 -14.21 11.20 -2.50
C THR A 36 -13.71 11.37 -1.08
N ASP A 37 -14.57 11.07 -0.10
CA ASP A 37 -14.21 11.02 1.33
C ASP A 37 -13.83 9.58 1.68
N VAL A 38 -12.59 9.39 2.13
CA VAL A 38 -12.02 8.09 2.51
C VAL A 38 -11.86 8.05 4.03
N THR A 39 -12.44 7.05 4.67
CA THR A 39 -12.29 6.75 6.09
C THR A 39 -11.13 5.78 6.29
N ILE A 40 -10.11 6.23 7.02
CA ILE A 40 -8.89 5.49 7.33
C ILE A 40 -8.98 5.02 8.80
N PRO A 41 -9.00 3.69 9.05
CA PRO A 41 -9.01 3.15 10.41
C PRO A 41 -7.86 3.71 11.26
N GLY A 42 -8.19 4.33 12.40
CA GLY A 42 -7.21 4.88 13.34
C GLY A 42 -6.56 6.22 12.94
N ALA A 43 -6.83 6.75 11.74
CA ALA A 43 -6.25 8.00 11.25
C ALA A 43 -7.28 9.08 10.85
N GLY A 44 -8.57 8.72 10.75
CA GLY A 44 -9.65 9.67 10.48
C GLY A 44 -10.10 9.68 9.02
N HIS A 45 -10.35 10.86 8.47
CA HIS A 45 -10.89 11.05 7.13
C HIS A 45 -9.90 11.80 6.24
N ALA A 46 -9.81 11.40 4.98
CA ALA A 46 -9.06 12.10 3.94
C ALA A 46 -9.98 12.37 2.75
N LEU A 47 -9.99 13.61 2.27
CA LEU A 47 -10.66 13.97 1.04
C LEU A 47 -9.69 13.77 -0.12
N VAL A 48 -10.08 12.99 -1.12
CA VAL A 48 -9.20 12.63 -2.24
C VAL A 48 -9.81 12.99 -3.58
N LYS A 49 -8.93 13.20 -4.56
CA LYS A 49 -9.28 13.59 -5.92
C LYS A 49 -9.81 12.42 -6.76
N GLU A 50 -9.32 11.21 -6.49
CA GLU A 50 -9.74 10.00 -7.18
C GLU A 50 -11.22 9.71 -6.93
N SER A 51 -11.93 9.33 -7.98
CA SER A 51 -13.32 8.91 -7.89
C SER A 51 -13.47 7.59 -7.12
N PRO A 52 -14.66 7.29 -6.57
CA PRO A 52 -14.89 6.02 -5.89
C PRO A 52 -14.60 4.80 -6.79
N GLN A 53 -14.87 4.93 -8.09
CA GLN A 53 -14.61 3.86 -9.06
C GLN A 53 -13.12 3.63 -9.29
N GLU A 54 -12.33 4.70 -9.40
CA GLU A 54 -10.87 4.59 -9.51
C GLU A 54 -10.26 3.94 -8.28
N ILE A 55 -10.68 4.37 -7.08
CA ILE A 55 -10.21 3.76 -5.82
C ILE A 55 -10.58 2.28 -5.76
N ALA A 56 -11.81 1.91 -6.12
CA ALA A 56 -12.25 0.52 -6.15
C ALA A 56 -11.38 -0.33 -7.10
N ASN A 57 -11.11 0.17 -8.31
CA ASN A 57 -10.26 -0.51 -9.28
C ASN A 57 -8.83 -0.67 -8.75
N MET A 58 -8.25 0.37 -8.15
CA MET A 58 -6.91 0.30 -7.54
C MET A 58 -6.84 -0.73 -6.42
N ILE A 59 -7.88 -0.85 -5.58
CA ILE A 59 -7.97 -1.89 -4.55
C ILE A 59 -8.02 -3.28 -5.18
N LEU A 60 -8.82 -3.47 -6.23
CA LEU A 60 -8.95 -4.76 -6.92
C LEU A 60 -7.64 -5.15 -7.60
N ASP A 61 -6.98 -4.22 -8.28
CA ASP A 61 -5.68 -4.44 -8.94
C ASP A 61 -4.61 -4.80 -7.92
N TYR A 62 -4.57 -4.12 -6.77
CA TYR A 62 -3.66 -4.46 -5.69
C TYR A 62 -3.91 -5.87 -5.14
N LYS A 63 -5.19 -6.24 -4.89
CA LYS A 63 -5.55 -7.58 -4.42
C LYS A 63 -5.18 -8.64 -5.45
N LEU A 64 -5.46 -8.41 -6.73
CA LEU A 64 -5.10 -9.31 -7.81
C LEU A 64 -3.59 -9.47 -7.94
N ALA A 65 -2.82 -8.38 -7.86
CA ALA A 65 -1.37 -8.42 -7.86
C ALA A 65 -0.83 -9.23 -6.67
N MET A 66 -1.45 -9.07 -5.50
CA MET A 66 -1.08 -9.84 -4.30
C MET A 66 -1.33 -11.33 -4.47
N GLU A 67 -2.49 -11.72 -5.01
CA GLU A 67 -2.82 -13.12 -5.26
C GLU A 67 -1.90 -13.73 -6.34
N ARG A 68 -1.60 -12.98 -7.40
CA ARG A 68 -0.62 -13.40 -8.41
C ARG A 68 0.77 -13.57 -7.83
N TYR A 69 1.19 -12.67 -6.93
CA TYR A 69 2.46 -12.76 -6.24
C TYR A 69 2.53 -14.01 -5.34
N LYS A 70 1.48 -14.30 -4.57
CA LYS A 70 1.40 -15.55 -3.78
C LYS A 70 1.48 -16.78 -4.67
N ALA A 71 0.75 -16.80 -5.79
CA ALA A 71 0.74 -17.90 -6.74
C ALA A 71 2.10 -18.11 -7.42
N SER A 72 2.85 -17.04 -7.71
CA SER A 72 4.18 -17.14 -8.32
C SER A 72 5.30 -17.45 -7.31
N SER A 73 5.08 -17.19 -6.02
CA SER A 73 6.06 -17.39 -4.94
C SER A 73 5.86 -18.68 -4.14
N VAL A 74 5.03 -19.62 -4.63
CA VAL A 74 4.72 -20.90 -3.96
C VAL A 74 5.99 -21.68 -3.54
N ALA A 75 7.06 -21.64 -4.34
CA ALA A 75 8.33 -22.27 -3.98
C ALA A 75 9.02 -21.60 -2.77
N ALA A 76 8.99 -20.28 -2.69
CA ALA A 76 9.52 -19.52 -1.54
C ALA A 76 8.63 -19.71 -0.29
N TYR A 77 7.31 -19.80 -0.47
CA TYR A 77 6.38 -20.12 0.61
C TYR A 77 6.62 -21.52 1.19
N LEU A 78 6.78 -22.54 0.35
CA LEU A 78 7.09 -23.91 0.80
C LEU A 78 8.40 -23.95 1.61
N HIS A 79 9.41 -23.19 1.19
CA HIS A 79 10.68 -23.09 1.90
C HIS A 79 10.57 -22.40 3.28
N HIS A 80 9.79 -21.31 3.39
CA HIS A 80 9.65 -20.55 4.65
C HIS A 80 8.55 -21.07 5.60
N SER A 81 7.59 -21.86 5.09
CA SER A 81 6.57 -22.50 5.93
C SER A 81 7.15 -23.51 6.93
N GLN A 82 8.39 -23.97 6.70
CA GLN A 82 9.14 -24.83 7.62
C GLN A 82 9.66 -24.06 8.85
N ASP A 83 9.77 -22.73 8.76
CA ASP A 83 10.29 -21.84 9.82
C ASP A 83 9.19 -21.16 10.65
N GLY A 84 7.91 -21.44 10.36
CA GLY A 84 6.76 -20.93 11.12
C GLY A 84 6.39 -19.46 10.87
N ASN A 85 7.07 -18.75 9.97
CA ASN A 85 6.78 -17.34 9.64
C ASN A 85 5.94 -17.21 8.36
N ASN A 86 4.89 -16.38 8.40
CA ASN A 86 4.08 -16.04 7.20
C ASN A 86 4.80 -14.96 6.37
N PRO A 87 5.34 -15.29 5.18
CA PRO A 87 6.12 -14.35 4.36
C PRO A 87 5.27 -13.24 3.73
N TYR A 88 3.95 -13.27 3.92
CA TYR A 88 3.02 -12.30 3.33
C TYR A 88 2.42 -11.33 4.35
N THR A 89 2.94 -11.29 5.58
CA THR A 89 2.48 -10.36 6.61
C THR A 89 3.00 -8.95 6.28
N PRO A 90 2.13 -7.93 6.13
CA PRO A 90 2.57 -6.57 5.85
C PRO A 90 3.37 -5.95 7.03
N PRO A 91 4.30 -5.01 6.77
CA PRO A 91 4.66 -4.49 5.46
C PRO A 91 5.47 -5.53 4.67
N LEU A 92 5.04 -5.83 3.45
CA LEU A 92 5.84 -6.62 2.52
C LEU A 92 7.09 -5.79 2.27
N ASP A 93 8.23 -6.20 2.82
CA ASP A 93 9.51 -5.60 2.54
C ASP A 93 9.76 -5.69 1.03
N GLN A 94 9.38 -4.63 0.30
CA GLN A 94 9.62 -4.50 -1.13
C GLN A 94 11.11 -4.69 -1.43
N GLU A 95 11.99 -4.27 -0.51
CA GLU A 95 13.43 -4.51 -0.58
C GLU A 95 13.80 -6.00 -0.58
N LEU A 96 13.13 -6.83 0.22
CA LEU A 96 13.40 -8.26 0.29
C LEU A 96 12.94 -8.98 -0.97
N ILE A 97 11.80 -8.57 -1.51
CA ILE A 97 11.20 -9.16 -2.71
C ILE A 97 11.99 -8.76 -3.95
N PHE A 98 12.32 -7.48 -4.12
CA PHE A 98 13.06 -6.99 -5.28
C PHE A 98 14.57 -7.32 -5.20
N GLY A 99 15.18 -7.32 -4.02
CA GLY A 99 16.58 -7.69 -3.84
C GLY A 99 16.86 -9.14 -4.24
N ASN A 100 15.99 -10.07 -3.82
CA ASN A 100 16.15 -11.49 -4.13
C ASN A 100 15.78 -11.84 -5.57
N LEU A 101 14.75 -11.18 -6.17
CA LEU A 101 14.39 -11.39 -7.58
C LEU A 101 15.43 -10.84 -8.56
N ALA A 102 16.20 -9.83 -8.18
CA ALA A 102 17.26 -9.25 -8.99
C ALA A 102 18.65 -9.93 -8.78
N GLY A 103 18.74 -10.93 -7.89
CA GLY A 103 20.03 -11.54 -7.51
C GLY A 103 20.98 -10.56 -6.81
N VAL A 104 20.44 -9.53 -6.17
CA VAL A 104 21.20 -8.47 -5.51
C VAL A 104 21.15 -8.69 -3.99
N ASP A 105 21.93 -9.65 -3.51
CA ASP A 105 22.19 -9.93 -2.07
C ASP A 105 22.97 -8.80 -1.36
N ARG A 106 22.94 -7.55 -1.86
CA ARG A 106 23.85 -6.48 -1.41
C ARG A 106 23.26 -5.46 -0.45
N PHE A 107 22.00 -5.59 -0.04
CA PHE A 107 21.44 -4.71 0.99
C PHE A 107 21.17 -5.45 2.30
N ARG A 108 22.15 -6.25 2.74
CA ARG A 108 22.33 -6.48 4.18
C ARG A 108 22.76 -5.15 4.79
N LYS A 109 21.80 -4.44 5.41
CA LYS A 109 22.05 -3.29 6.27
C LYS A 109 23.24 -3.62 7.18
N SER A 110 24.26 -2.77 7.10
CA SER A 110 25.30 -2.66 8.10
C SER A 110 24.68 -2.27 9.44
N THR A 111 24.17 -3.24 10.19
CA THR A 111 24.09 -3.15 11.65
C THR A 111 25.34 -3.79 12.22
N ALA A 112 26.51 -3.27 11.81
CA ALA A 112 27.67 -3.23 12.69
C ALA A 112 27.59 -1.88 13.41
N ARG A 113 26.67 -1.78 14.38
CA ARG A 113 26.83 -0.86 15.48
C ARG A 113 27.71 -1.58 16.49
N GLU A 114 28.88 -1.02 16.68
CA GLU A 114 29.75 -1.08 17.86
C GLU A 114 29.14 -1.81 19.07
N ALA A 115 29.75 -2.93 19.44
CA ALA A 115 30.09 -3.32 20.80
C ALA A 115 31.22 -4.35 20.76
#